data_AF-V9LCJ9-F1
#
_entry.id   AF-V9LCJ9-F1
#
_cell.length_a   1.000
_cell.length_b   1.000
_cell.length_c   1.000
_cell.angle_alpha   90.00
_cell.angle_beta   90.00
_cell.angle_gamma   90.00
#
_symmetry.space_group_name_H-M   'P 1'
#
loop_
_entity.id
_entity.type
_entity.pdbx_description
1 polymer ?
#
loop_
_entity_poly.entity_id
_entity_poly.type
_entity_poly.pdbx_seq_one_letter_code
_entity_poly.pdbx_strand_id
1 'polypeptide(L)'
;MEKGVPKNDRTGTGTISVFGTQTRYSLRDEFPLLTTKRVFFKGVLEELLWFIKGSTNSKELSERGVKIWDANSSRDFLDKLGFMSREEGDLGPVYGFQWRHYGADYKDMHSDYTGQGVDQLQKVIDTIKNNPDDRRIIMCAWNPKGSRLTGIW
;
A
#
# COMPACT_ATOMS: atom_id res chain seq x y z
N MET A 1 -5.45 20.88 15.75
CA MET A 1 -5.62 22.06 14.87
C MET A 1 -4.85 23.26 15.40
N GLU A 2 -4.90 23.56 16.70
CA GLU A 2 -4.26 24.73 17.31
C GLU A 2 -2.75 24.90 17.06
N LYS A 3 -1.98 23.81 17.02
CA LYS A 3 -0.52 23.85 16.82
C LYS A 3 -0.06 23.55 15.38
N GLY A 4 -1.00 23.49 14.44
CA GLY A 4 -0.70 23.13 13.06
C GLY A 4 -0.26 24.33 12.22
N VAL A 5 0.54 24.07 11.19
CA VAL A 5 1.00 25.10 10.24
C VAL A 5 0.25 24.94 8.91
N PRO A 6 -0.41 26.01 8.41
CA PRO A 6 -1.03 26.01 7.09
C PRO A 6 0.00 25.78 5.98
N LYS A 7 -0.32 24.93 5.00
CA LYS A 7 0.52 24.64 3.83
C LYS A 7 -0.33 24.37 2.59
N ASN A 8 0.22 24.68 1.42
CA ASN A 8 -0.30 24.19 0.15
C ASN A 8 0.06 22.71 -0.05
N ASP A 9 -0.66 22.00 -0.92
CA ASP A 9 -0.42 20.59 -1.24
C ASP A 9 -0.67 20.29 -2.73
N ARG A 10 -0.29 19.09 -3.19
CA ARG A 10 -0.35 18.68 -4.60
C ARG A 10 -1.77 18.68 -5.21
N THR A 11 -2.81 18.63 -4.38
CA THR A 11 -4.21 18.65 -4.82
C THR A 11 -4.76 20.07 -4.97
N GLY A 12 -4.06 21.07 -4.44
CA GLY A 12 -4.51 22.47 -4.41
C GLY A 12 -5.54 22.79 -3.32
N THR A 13 -5.91 21.83 -2.47
CA THR A 13 -6.92 22.03 -1.41
C THR A 13 -6.40 22.87 -0.23
N GLY A 14 -5.11 22.71 0.10
CA GLY A 14 -4.52 23.27 1.31
C GLY A 14 -4.65 22.31 2.50
N THR A 15 -3.69 22.40 3.43
CA THR A 15 -3.58 21.52 4.60
C THR A 15 -3.18 22.31 5.85
N ILE A 16 -3.50 21.76 7.02
CA ILE A 16 -2.90 22.16 8.31
C ILE A 16 -2.05 20.99 8.78
N SER A 17 -0.74 21.18 8.86
CA SER A 17 0.22 20.08 9.07
C SER A 17 0.97 20.19 10.40
N VAL A 18 1.33 19.04 10.95
CA VAL A 18 2.30 18.86 12.03
C VAL A 18 3.30 17.77 11.61
N PHE A 19 4.53 17.79 12.12
CA PHE A 19 5.57 16.81 11.76
C PHE A 19 5.99 16.00 12.99
N GLY A 20 5.96 14.67 12.86
CA GLY A 20 6.31 13.75 13.94
C GLY A 20 5.23 13.64 15.02
N THR A 21 4.33 12.68 14.85
CA THR A 21 3.32 12.33 15.85
C THR A 21 3.34 10.84 16.11
N GLN A 22 3.07 10.41 17.35
CA GLN A 22 3.02 9.00 17.71
C GLN A 22 1.68 8.66 18.36
N THR A 23 1.09 7.55 17.93
CA THR A 23 -0.08 6.92 18.56
C THR A 23 0.25 5.46 18.85
N ARG A 24 -0.32 4.90 19.91
CA ARG A 24 -0.20 3.49 20.29
C ARG A 24 -1.58 2.98 20.70
N TYR A 25 -1.94 1.78 20.26
CA TYR A 25 -3.21 1.12 20.56
C TYR A 25 -2.92 -0.27 21.12
N SER A 26 -3.62 -0.67 22.19
CA SER A 26 -3.53 -2.04 22.72
C SER A 26 -4.37 -2.97 21.83
N LEU A 27 -3.86 -4.17 21.55
CA LEU A 27 -4.56 -5.23 20.83
C LEU A 27 -4.87 -6.45 21.73
N ARG A 28 -4.62 -6.35 23.04
CA ARG A 28 -4.80 -7.49 23.97
C ARG A 28 -6.27 -7.79 24.22
N ASP A 29 -7.06 -6.75 24.43
CA ASP A 29 -8.45 -6.86 24.89
C ASP A 29 -9.47 -6.32 23.88
N GLU A 30 -9.02 -5.53 22.90
CA GLU A 30 -9.89 -4.83 21.95
C GLU A 30 -9.22 -4.62 20.58
N PHE A 31 -10.02 -4.22 19.59
CA PHE A 31 -9.56 -3.85 18.26
C PHE A 31 -9.80 -2.35 18.03
N PRO A 32 -8.78 -1.54 17.65
CA PRO A 32 -8.85 -0.08 17.62
C PRO A 32 -9.57 0.46 16.37
N LEU A 33 -10.80 -0.02 16.12
CA LEU A 33 -11.68 0.51 15.10
C LEU A 33 -12.41 1.73 15.66
N LEU A 34 -12.16 2.90 15.09
CA LEU A 34 -12.76 4.16 15.57
C LEU A 34 -14.30 4.07 15.60
N THR A 35 -14.89 4.57 16.69
CA THR A 35 -16.34 4.56 16.93
C THR A 35 -17.01 5.92 16.76
N THR A 36 -16.23 7.01 16.78
CA THR A 36 -16.71 8.39 16.57
C THR A 36 -17.22 8.64 15.15
N LYS A 37 -16.85 7.76 14.21
CA LYS A 37 -17.41 7.67 12.86
C LYS A 37 -17.28 6.23 12.37
N ARG A 38 -18.22 5.78 11.53
CA ARG A 38 -18.14 4.43 10.94
C ARG A 38 -16.92 4.32 10.03
N VAL A 39 -16.11 3.29 10.24
CA VAL A 39 -14.99 2.92 9.36
C VAL A 39 -15.45 1.90 8.31
N PHE A 40 -14.99 2.04 7.07
CA PHE A 40 -15.27 1.08 6.00
C PHE A 40 -14.42 -0.19 6.14
N PHE A 41 -14.73 -1.01 7.14
CA PHE A 41 -13.93 -2.19 7.50
C PHE A 41 -13.83 -3.23 6.38
N LYS A 42 -14.89 -3.43 5.58
CA LYS A 42 -14.83 -4.30 4.40
C LYS A 42 -13.70 -3.90 3.46
N GLY A 43 -13.53 -2.60 3.20
CA GLY A 43 -12.44 -2.09 2.36
C GLY A 43 -11.07 -2.40 2.94
N VAL A 44 -10.87 -2.15 4.24
CA VAL A 44 -9.61 -2.43 4.94
C VAL A 44 -9.23 -3.91 4.87
N LEU A 45 -10.20 -4.80 5.10
CA LEU A 45 -9.96 -6.25 5.09
C LEU A 45 -9.61 -6.75 3.68
N GLU A 46 -10.40 -6.41 2.67
CA GLU A 46 -10.17 -6.84 1.28
C GLU A 46 -8.84 -6.29 0.74
N GLU A 47 -8.51 -5.04 1.06
CA GLU A 47 -7.22 -4.43 0.70
C GLU A 47 -6.03 -5.14 1.35
N LEU A 48 -6.11 -5.47 2.64
CA LEU A 48 -5.04 -6.19 3.32
C LEU A 48 -4.83 -7.59 2.71
N LEU A 49 -5.90 -8.31 2.39
CA LEU A 49 -5.82 -9.61 1.73
C LEU A 49 -5.21 -9.48 0.32
N TRP A 50 -5.56 -8.42 -0.40
CA TRP A 50 -4.99 -8.09 -1.71
C TRP A 50 -3.48 -7.77 -1.62
N PHE A 51 -3.04 -7.01 -0.61
CA PHE A 51 -1.60 -6.80 -0.34
C PHE A 51 -0.88 -8.10 0.00
N ILE A 52 -1.46 -8.94 0.86
CA ILE A 52 -0.88 -10.25 1.21
C ILE A 52 -0.74 -11.12 -0.04
N LYS A 53 -1.74 -11.13 -0.93
CA LYS A 53 -1.68 -11.87 -2.21
C LYS A 53 -0.55 -11.38 -3.12
N GLY A 54 -0.05 -10.15 -2.94
CA GLY A 54 0.93 -9.54 -3.82
C GLY A 54 0.33 -8.98 -5.11
N SER A 55 -1.00 -8.83 -5.17
CA SER A 55 -1.67 -8.33 -6.38
C SER A 55 -1.40 -6.84 -6.58
N THR A 56 -1.46 -6.44 -7.85
CA THR A 56 -1.28 -5.05 -8.32
C THR A 56 -2.42 -4.60 -9.23
N ASN A 57 -3.44 -5.45 -9.39
CA ASN A 57 -4.65 -5.19 -10.15
C ASN A 57 -5.76 -4.66 -9.23
N SER A 58 -6.07 -3.36 -9.34
CA SER A 58 -7.12 -2.72 -8.53
C SER A 58 -8.53 -3.24 -8.86
N LYS A 59 -8.76 -3.79 -10.06
CA LYS A 59 -10.08 -4.33 -10.46
C LYS A 59 -10.54 -5.47 -9.57
N GLU A 60 -9.61 -6.26 -9.01
CA GLU A 60 -9.93 -7.31 -8.02
C GLU A 60 -10.66 -6.73 -6.79
N LEU A 61 -10.31 -5.52 -6.38
CA LEU A 61 -10.97 -4.80 -5.29
C LEU A 61 -12.30 -4.20 -5.77
N SER A 62 -12.30 -3.57 -6.94
CA SER A 62 -13.49 -2.92 -7.51
C SER A 62 -14.65 -3.92 -7.71
N GLU A 63 -14.35 -5.12 -8.21
CA GLU A 63 -15.30 -6.24 -8.38
C GLU A 63 -15.93 -6.69 -7.05
N ARG A 64 -15.21 -6.51 -5.94
CA ARG A 64 -15.70 -6.80 -4.58
C ARG A 64 -16.42 -5.63 -3.93
N GLY A 65 -16.60 -4.54 -4.66
CA GLY A 65 -17.23 -3.30 -4.20
C GLY A 65 -16.30 -2.40 -3.40
N VAL A 66 -14.98 -2.58 -3.51
CA VAL A 66 -13.95 -1.77 -2.83
C VAL A 66 -13.25 -0.89 -3.87
N LYS A 67 -13.64 0.38 -3.93
CA LYS A 67 -13.26 1.33 -4.98
C LYS A 67 -12.15 2.31 -4.61
N ILE A 68 -11.42 2.03 -3.53
CA ILE A 68 -10.48 2.97 -2.91
C ILE A 68 -9.27 3.29 -3.83
N TRP A 69 -8.96 2.41 -4.79
CA TRP A 69 -7.86 2.57 -5.74
C TRP A 69 -8.29 2.99 -7.15
N ASP A 70 -9.60 2.96 -7.47
CA ASP A 70 -10.12 3.19 -8.83
C ASP A 70 -9.58 4.49 -9.45
N ALA A 71 -9.59 5.58 -8.67
CA ALA A 71 -9.14 6.89 -9.14
C ALA A 71 -7.64 6.92 -9.48
N ASN A 72 -6.82 6.22 -8.69
CA ASN A 72 -5.36 6.16 -8.87
C ASN A 72 -4.91 5.16 -9.95
N SER A 73 -5.81 4.31 -10.40
CA SER A 73 -5.57 3.38 -11.51
C SER A 73 -6.32 3.73 -12.79
N SER A 74 -7.06 4.85 -12.80
CA SER A 74 -7.85 5.30 -13.96
C SER A 74 -6.96 5.66 -15.14
N ARG A 75 -7.48 5.54 -16.36
CA ARG A 75 -6.76 5.92 -17.59
C ARG A 75 -6.19 7.34 -17.51
N ASP A 76 -7.02 8.31 -17.11
CA ASP A 76 -6.63 9.72 -16.98
C ASP A 76 -5.49 9.93 -15.97
N PHE A 77 -5.49 9.20 -14.86
CA PHE A 77 -4.45 9.33 -13.84
C PHE A 77 -3.14 8.70 -14.31
N LEU A 78 -3.21 7.52 -14.93
CA LEU A 78 -2.04 6.84 -15.50
C LEU A 78 -1.39 7.67 -16.61
N ASP A 79 -2.19 8.31 -17.47
CA ASP A 79 -1.67 9.16 -18.55
C ASP A 79 -1.01 10.43 -18.01
N LYS A 80 -1.56 11.03 -16.95
CA LYS A 80 -0.91 12.16 -16.25
C LYS A 80 0.45 11.79 -15.66
N LEU A 81 0.66 10.53 -15.33
CA LEU A 81 1.94 9.99 -14.87
C LEU A 81 2.87 9.55 -16.01
N GLY A 82 2.41 9.63 -17.27
CA GLY A 82 3.17 9.21 -18.45
C GLY A 82 3.08 7.71 -18.76
N PHE A 83 2.18 6.96 -18.10
CA PHE A 83 2.03 5.52 -18.29
C PHE A 83 1.02 5.17 -19.41
N MET A 84 1.27 5.66 -20.62
CA MET A 84 0.34 5.54 -21.75
C MET A 84 0.02 4.08 -22.15
N SER A 85 0.96 3.15 -21.92
CA SER A 85 0.81 1.73 -22.30
C SER A 85 0.35 0.83 -21.15
N ARG A 86 0.29 1.35 -19.92
CA ARG A 86 -0.11 0.57 -18.75
C ARG A 86 -1.62 0.37 -18.77
N GLU A 87 -2.11 -0.84 -18.51
CA GLU A 87 -3.54 -1.09 -18.47
C GLU A 87 -4.24 -0.31 -17.34
N GLU A 88 -5.44 0.21 -17.60
CA GLU A 88 -6.29 0.75 -16.52
C GLU A 88 -6.53 -0.35 -15.47
N GLY A 89 -6.35 0.00 -14.19
CA GLY A 89 -6.38 -0.95 -13.08
C GLY A 89 -5.00 -1.42 -12.60
N ASP A 90 -3.97 -1.33 -13.43
CA ASP A 90 -2.59 -1.67 -13.05
C ASP A 90 -1.98 -0.53 -12.22
N LEU A 91 -1.75 -0.79 -10.94
CA LEU A 91 -1.14 0.17 -10.02
C LEU A 91 0.40 0.15 -10.06
N GLY A 92 0.99 -0.82 -10.75
CA GLY A 92 2.43 -1.07 -10.72
C GLY A 92 2.90 -1.82 -9.49
N PRO A 93 4.21 -1.83 -9.24
CA PRO A 93 4.80 -2.58 -8.14
C PRO A 93 4.59 -1.87 -6.78
N VAL A 94 3.33 -1.73 -6.37
CA VAL A 94 2.89 -1.11 -5.11
C VAL A 94 3.00 -2.10 -3.93
N TYR A 95 2.63 -1.64 -2.73
CA TYR A 95 2.63 -2.37 -1.46
C TYR A 95 2.76 -3.90 -1.54
N GLY A 96 1.70 -4.60 -1.96
CA GLY A 96 1.69 -6.06 -1.99
C GLY A 96 2.82 -6.66 -2.82
N PHE A 97 3.10 -6.09 -4.00
CA PHE A 97 4.25 -6.50 -4.80
C PHE A 97 5.56 -6.31 -4.05
N GLN A 98 5.76 -5.19 -3.37
CA GLN A 98 6.97 -5.00 -2.56
C GLN A 98 7.02 -5.94 -1.36
N TRP A 99 5.90 -6.34 -0.78
CA TRP A 99 5.87 -7.29 0.33
C TRP A 99 6.28 -8.71 -0.08
N ARG A 100 5.86 -9.15 -1.28
CA ARG A 100 6.05 -10.53 -1.74
C ARG A 100 7.20 -10.70 -2.75
N HIS A 101 7.56 -9.63 -3.47
CA HIS A 101 8.45 -9.64 -4.63
C HIS A 101 9.42 -8.43 -4.64
N TYR A 102 9.92 -8.01 -3.46
CA TYR A 102 10.77 -6.83 -3.36
C TYR A 102 11.99 -6.93 -4.29
N GLY A 103 12.17 -5.95 -5.17
CA GLY A 103 13.29 -5.88 -6.10
C GLY A 103 13.14 -6.69 -7.39
N ALA A 104 12.04 -7.43 -7.59
CA ALA A 104 11.73 -8.06 -8.87
C ALA A 104 11.45 -6.99 -9.94
N ASP A 105 11.77 -7.29 -11.21
CA ASP A 105 11.50 -6.40 -12.33
C ASP A 105 10.02 -6.54 -12.75
N TYR A 106 9.25 -5.49 -12.50
CA TYR A 106 7.82 -5.44 -12.81
C TYR A 106 7.57 -5.39 -14.32
N LYS A 107 6.60 -6.16 -14.79
CA LYS A 107 6.12 -6.23 -16.17
C LYS A 107 4.72 -5.64 -16.28
N ASP A 108 3.75 -6.34 -15.73
CA ASP A 108 2.34 -5.95 -15.65
C ASP A 108 1.65 -6.65 -14.46
N MET A 109 0.39 -6.31 -14.23
CA MET A 109 -0.43 -6.89 -13.15
C MET A 109 -0.88 -8.34 -13.37
N HIS A 110 -0.67 -8.92 -14.55
CA HIS A 110 -1.11 -10.28 -14.90
C HIS A 110 0.01 -11.31 -14.83
N SER A 111 1.26 -10.84 -14.82
CA SER A 111 2.46 -11.67 -14.77
C SER A 111 2.57 -12.46 -13.46
N ASP A 112 3.05 -13.70 -13.56
CA ASP A 112 3.43 -14.50 -12.40
C ASP A 112 4.83 -14.09 -11.89
N TYR A 113 4.89 -13.61 -10.66
CA TYR A 113 6.11 -13.21 -9.97
C TYR A 113 6.57 -14.23 -8.92
N THR A 114 5.98 -15.42 -8.88
CA THR A 114 6.35 -16.48 -7.93
C THR A 114 7.85 -16.75 -7.96
N GLY A 115 8.49 -16.71 -6.78
CA GLY A 115 9.92 -16.92 -6.61
C GLY A 115 10.81 -15.76 -7.07
N GLN A 116 10.25 -14.64 -7.53
CA GLN A 116 11.02 -13.47 -7.95
C GLN A 116 11.14 -12.45 -6.82
N GLY A 117 12.32 -11.82 -6.69
CA GLY A 117 12.60 -10.83 -5.66
C GLY A 117 12.71 -11.43 -4.26
N VAL A 118 12.50 -10.59 -3.23
CA VAL A 118 12.51 -11.00 -1.83
C VAL A 118 11.07 -11.02 -1.28
N ASP A 119 10.62 -12.19 -0.81
CA ASP A 119 9.38 -12.31 -0.03
C ASP A 119 9.62 -11.86 1.42
N GLN A 120 9.42 -10.56 1.65
CA GLN A 120 9.62 -9.95 2.96
C GLN A 120 8.62 -10.45 3.99
N LEU A 121 7.37 -10.67 3.57
CA LEU A 121 6.31 -11.17 4.46
C LEU A 121 6.67 -12.55 5.00
N GLN A 122 7.07 -13.47 4.10
CA GLN A 122 7.48 -14.81 4.51
C GLN A 122 8.70 -14.77 5.43
N LYS A 123 9.72 -13.96 5.09
CA LYS A 123 10.91 -13.77 5.93
C LYS A 123 10.58 -13.27 7.34
N VAL A 124 9.66 -12.31 7.46
CA VAL A 124 9.19 -11.80 8.76
C VAL A 124 8.49 -12.89 9.55
N ILE A 125 7.56 -13.63 8.95
CA ILE A 125 6.85 -14.74 9.60
C ILE A 125 7.83 -15.80 10.11
N ASP A 126 8.80 -16.20 9.27
CA ASP A 126 9.79 -17.21 9.63
C ASP A 126 10.71 -16.73 10.75
N THR A 127 11.09 -15.45 10.74
CA THR A 127 11.92 -14.87 11.80
C THR A 127 11.15 -14.80 13.12
N ILE A 128 9.88 -14.40 13.12
CA ILE A 128 9.04 -14.40 14.32
C ILE A 128 8.93 -15.81 14.92
N LYS A 129 8.77 -16.84 14.08
CA LYS A 129 8.63 -18.22 14.53
C LYS A 129 9.93 -18.82 15.07
N ASN A 130 11.06 -18.50 14.45
CA ASN A 130 12.33 -19.22 14.69
C ASN A 130 13.38 -18.39 15.46
N ASN A 131 13.28 -17.06 15.45
CA ASN A 131 14.20 -16.14 16.13
C ASN A 131 13.47 -14.84 16.55
N PRO A 132 12.52 -14.90 17.50
CA PRO A 132 11.64 -13.77 17.84
C PRO A 132 12.36 -12.56 18.44
N ASP A 133 13.56 -12.74 19.00
CA ASP A 133 14.37 -11.65 19.56
C ASP A 133 15.19 -10.89 18.50
N ASP A 134 15.08 -11.29 17.23
CA ASP A 134 15.71 -10.59 16.12
C ASP A 134 15.18 -9.15 16.00
N ARG A 135 16.11 -8.19 15.90
CA ARG A 135 15.79 -6.75 15.79
C ARG A 135 15.61 -6.27 14.36
N ARG A 136 15.58 -7.17 13.38
CA ARG A 136 15.48 -6.91 11.93
C ARG A 136 14.16 -7.40 11.33
N ILE A 137 13.16 -7.66 12.17
CA ILE A 137 11.81 -8.02 11.76
C ILE A 137 11.10 -6.76 11.22
N ILE A 138 11.37 -6.43 9.97
CA ILE A 138 10.86 -5.25 9.28
C ILE A 138 10.42 -5.65 7.87
N MET A 139 9.32 -5.08 7.42
CA MET A 139 8.87 -5.14 6.03
C MET A 139 8.76 -3.71 5.49
N CYS A 140 9.32 -3.44 4.31
CA CYS A 140 9.38 -2.11 3.73
C CYS A 140 8.75 -2.09 2.34
N ALA A 141 7.77 -1.21 2.12
CA ALA A 141 7.18 -0.99 0.78
C ALA A 141 7.89 0.11 -0.01
N TRP A 142 8.83 0.84 0.59
CA TRP A 142 9.55 1.92 -0.07
C TRP A 142 10.75 1.38 -0.86
N ASN A 143 10.60 1.33 -2.18
CA ASN A 143 11.64 0.89 -3.10
C ASN A 143 12.00 2.03 -4.08
N PRO A 144 13.17 2.69 -3.92
CA PRO A 144 13.55 3.81 -4.79
C PRO A 144 13.59 3.46 -6.29
N LYS A 145 14.01 2.24 -6.65
CA LYS A 145 14.01 1.77 -8.05
C LYS A 145 12.57 1.63 -8.57
N GLY A 146 11.69 1.05 -7.76
CA GLY A 146 10.28 0.82 -8.10
C GLY A 146 9.39 2.07 -8.04
N SER A 147 9.81 3.12 -7.33
CA SER A 147 9.03 4.36 -7.17
C SER A 147 8.61 5.00 -8.50
N ARG A 148 9.51 4.95 -9.50
CA ARG A 148 9.27 5.44 -10.87
C ARG A 148 8.20 4.67 -11.64
N LEU A 149 7.77 3.51 -11.13
CA LEU A 149 6.81 2.61 -11.77
C LEU A 149 5.44 2.63 -11.09
N THR A 150 5.22 3.42 -10.03
CA THR A 150 3.96 3.42 -9.27
C THR A 150 3.28 4.78 -9.26
N GLY A 151 4.04 5.89 -9.31
CA GLY A 151 3.50 7.26 -9.46
C GLY A 151 2.53 7.73 -8.36
N ILE A 152 2.32 6.93 -7.32
CA ILE A 152 1.42 7.20 -6.19
C ILE A 152 2.13 7.83 -4.97
N TRP A 153 3.44 8.05 -5.07
CA TRP A 153 4.30 8.63 -4.02
C TRP A 153 4.66 10.08 -4.30
#